data_AF-A0A640UQR0-F1
#
_entry.id   AF-A0A640UQR0-F1
#
_cell.length_a   1.000
_cell.length_b   1.000
_cell.length_c   1.000
_cell.angle_alpha   90.00
_cell.angle_beta   90.00
_cell.angle_gamma   90.00
#
_symmetry.space_group_name_H-M   'P 1'
#
loop_
_entity.id
_entity.type
_entity.pdbx_description
1 polymer ?
#
loop_
_entity_poly.entity_id
_entity_poly.type
_entity_poly.pdbx_seq_one_letter_code
_entity_poly.pdbx_strand_id
1 'polypeptide(L)' 'MLYVAGHRPTTVQDHVALVEIDLTGELMIAAAAASEDRLSPDRIDEVLEVDGEDGGDTGRRVPPQAGPAGRCPG' A
#
# COMPACT_ATOMS: atom_id res chain seq x y z
N MET A 1 -27.80 10.11 3.04
CA MET A 1 -28.46 8.82 3.34
C MET A 1 -27.61 7.73 2.73
N LEU A 2 -26.86 6.98 3.54
CA LEU A 2 -26.05 5.85 3.08
C LEU A 2 -26.98 4.67 2.79
N TYR A 3 -26.88 4.11 1.58
CA TYR A 3 -27.60 2.89 1.21
C TYR A 3 -26.92 1.70 1.89
N VAL A 4 -27.59 1.11 2.89
CA VAL A 4 -27.23 -0.21 3.40
C VAL A 4 -27.88 -1.22 2.47
N ALA A 5 -27.08 -1.89 1.64
CA ALA A 5 -27.54 -3.00 0.81
C ALA A 5 -28.19 -4.06 1.74
N GLY A 6 -29.43 -4.44 1.42
CA GLY A 6 -30.16 -5.46 2.18
C GLY A 6 -29.32 -6.73 2.32
N HIS A 7 -29.23 -7.23 3.56
CA HIS A 7 -28.41 -8.39 3.89
C HIS A 7 -28.88 -9.60 3.09
N ARG A 8 -28.08 -9.99 2.09
CA ARG A 8 -28.30 -11.24 1.36
C ARG A 8 -27.88 -12.40 2.26
N PRO A 9 -28.59 -13.54 2.21
CA PRO A 9 -28.19 -14.72 2.98
C PRO A 9 -26.77 -15.12 2.57
N THR A 10 -25.92 -15.37 3.57
CA THR A 10 -24.51 -15.74 3.34
C THR A 10 -24.45 -17.07 2.63
N THR A 11 -23.72 -17.10 1.54
CA THR A 11 -23.43 -18.29 0.75
C THR A 11 -22.18 -18.99 1.28
N VAL A 12 -21.97 -20.24 0.88
CA VAL A 12 -20.71 -20.93 1.15
C VAL A 12 -19.52 -20.14 0.59
N GLN A 13 -19.70 -19.46 -0.54
CA GLN A 13 -18.67 -18.60 -1.14
C GLN A 13 -18.33 -17.41 -0.25
N ASP A 14 -19.33 -16.82 0.44
CA ASP A 14 -19.07 -15.72 1.38
C ASP A 14 -18.22 -16.19 2.58
N HIS A 15 -18.45 -17.43 3.06
CA HIS A 15 -17.62 -18.00 4.13
C HIS A 15 -16.18 -18.27 3.68
N VAL A 16 -16.00 -18.80 2.46
CA VAL A 16 -14.67 -19.02 1.88
C VAL A 16 -13.94 -17.68 1.72
N ALA A 17 -14.62 -16.66 1.18
CA ALA A 17 -14.04 -15.33 1.02
C ALA A 17 -13.62 -14.71 2.36
N LEU A 18 -14.40 -14.88 3.44
CA LEU A 18 -14.03 -14.40 4.76
C LEU A 18 -12.77 -15.09 5.30
N VAL A 19 -12.66 -16.41 5.14
CA VAL A 19 -11.45 -17.17 5.53
C VAL A 19 -10.23 -16.73 4.71
N GLU A 20 -10.40 -16.48 3.42
CA GLU A 20 -9.34 -15.98 2.55
C GLU A 20 -8.89 -14.56 2.93
N ILE A 21 -9.82 -13.69 3.33
CA ILE A 21 -9.50 -12.34 3.84
C ILE A 21 -8.66 -12.44 5.11
N ASP A 22 -9.08 -13.28 6.06
CA ASP A 22 -8.35 -13.47 7.32
C ASP A 22 -6.93 -14.00 7.06
N LEU A 23 -6.80 -15.03 6.22
CA LEU A 23 -5.51 -15.58 5.81
C LEU A 23 -4.64 -14.54 5.09
N THR A 24 -5.22 -13.74 4.20
CA THR A 24 -4.50 -12.68 3.48
C THR A 24 -3.96 -11.62 4.45
N GLY A 25 -4.76 -11.24 5.45
CA GLY A 25 -4.33 -10.30 6.49
C GLY A 25 -3.14 -10.82 7.29
N GLU A 26 -3.16 -12.09 7.70
CA GLU A 26 -2.05 -12.72 8.39
C GLU A 26 -0.76 -12.75 7.56
N LEU A 27 -0.87 -13.08 6.26
CA LEU A 27 0.28 -13.12 5.35
C LEU A 27 0.86 -11.72 5.10
N MET A 28 0.04 -10.67 5.00
CA MET A 28 0.51 -9.29 4.88
C MET A 28 1.30 -8.85 6.12
N ILE A 29 0.81 -9.19 7.31
CA ILE A 29 1.51 -8.88 8.58
C ILE A 29 2.82 -9.67 8.65
N ALA A 30 2.80 -10.96 8.35
CA ALA A 30 4.00 -11.80 8.34
C ALA A 30 5.04 -11.28 7.35
N ALA A 31 4.63 -10.90 6.13
CA ALA A 31 5.51 -10.31 5.13
C ALA A 31 6.07 -8.95 5.56
N ALA A 32 5.25 -8.09 6.17
CA ALA A 32 5.69 -6.78 6.64
C ALA A 32 6.61 -6.87 7.88
N ALA A 33 6.43 -7.90 8.71
CA ALA A 33 7.25 -8.17 9.88
C ALA A 33 8.52 -8.98 9.55
N ALA A 34 8.55 -9.66 8.40
CA ALA A 34 9.75 -10.31 7.92
C ALA A 34 10.84 -9.25 7.73
N SER A 35 12.03 -9.52 8.27
CA SER A 35 13.18 -8.60 8.23
C SER A 35 13.88 -8.59 6.87
N GLU A 36 13.11 -8.69 5.79
CA GLU A 36 13.63 -8.58 4.44
C GLU A 36 13.94 -7.11 4.19
N ASP A 37 15.15 -6.81 3.71
CA ASP A 37 15.46 -5.47 3.25
C ASP A 37 14.49 -5.07 2.12
N ARG A 38 14.18 -3.78 2.04
CA ARG A 38 13.42 -3.27 0.89
C ARG A 38 14.14 -3.68 -0.40
N LEU A 39 13.39 -4.22 -1.36
CA LEU A 39 13.91 -4.50 -2.70
C LEU A 39 14.60 -3.25 -3.26
N SER A 40 15.72 -3.45 -3.95
CA SER A 40 16.35 -2.35 -4.68
C SER A 40 15.42 -1.86 -5.80
N PRO A 41 15.51 -0.58 -6.21
CA PRO A 41 14.71 -0.05 -7.32
C PRO A 41 14.81 -0.92 -8.58
N ASP A 42 16.01 -1.31 -8.98
CA ASP A 42 16.22 -2.19 -10.15
C ASP A 42 15.48 -3.54 -10.04
N ARG A 43 15.43 -4.12 -8.83
CA ARG A 43 14.72 -5.38 -8.58
C ARG A 43 13.20 -5.19 -8.52
N ILE A 44 12.75 -4.01 -8.11
CA ILE A 44 11.32 -3.64 -8.17
C ILE A 44 10.89 -3.51 -9.63
N ASP A 45 11.67 -2.82 -10.46
CA ASP A 45 11.38 -2.65 -11.89
C ASP A 45 11.37 -3.99 -12.63
N GLU A 46 12.32 -4.89 -12.33
CA GLU A 46 12.35 -6.27 -12.85
C GLU A 46 11.09 -7.07 -12.46
N VAL A 47 10.67 -7.00 -11.20
CA VAL A 47 9.48 -7.74 -10.71
C VAL A 47 8.18 -7.16 -11.27
N LEU A 48 8.12 -5.85 -11.45
CA LEU A 48 6.96 -5.16 -12.01
C LEU A 48 6.93 -5.18 -13.53
N GLU A 49 7.93 -5.78 -14.18
CA GLU A 49 8.10 -5.77 -15.64
C GLU A 49 8.01 -4.35 -16.22
N VAL A 50 8.53 -3.37 -15.47
CA VAL A 50 8.66 -1.98 -15.95
C VAL A 50 9.92 -1.94 -16.80
N ASP A 51 9.83 -2.46 -18.02
CA ASP A 51 10.83 -2.17 -19.04
C ASP A 51 10.88 -0.65 -19.19
N GLY A 52 12.07 -0.05 -19.03
CA GLY A 52 12.27 1.39 -18.90
C GLY A 52 11.78 2.22 -20.10
N GLU A 53 10.47 2.40 -20.22
CA GLU A 53 9.84 3.38 -21.07
C GLU A 53 10.03 4.74 -20.39
N ASP A 54 11.02 5.45 -20.91
CA ASP A 54 11.32 6.87 -20.73
C ASP A 54 12.03 7.27 -19.43
N GLY A 55 13.35 7.24 -19.52
CA GLY A 55 14.25 7.90 -18.58
C GLY A 55 13.94 9.39 -18.41
N GLY A 56 13.94 9.82 -17.14
CA GLY A 56 14.06 11.23 -16.79
C GLY A 56 12.93 11.83 -15.95
N ASP A 57 12.55 11.23 -14.83
CA ASP A 57 11.97 12.01 -13.73
C ASP A 57 12.51 11.59 -12.36
N THR A 58 13.80 11.87 -12.13
CA THR A 58 14.33 12.10 -10.77
C THR A 58 13.76 13.37 -10.10
N GLY A 59 12.65 13.94 -10.59
CA GLY A 59 12.12 15.24 -10.22
C GLY A 59 10.84 15.22 -9.37
N ARG A 60 10.21 14.08 -9.07
CA ARG A 60 9.18 14.02 -8.01
C ARG A 60 9.77 13.74 -6.61
N ARG A 61 10.93 14.31 -6.29
CA ARG A 61 11.22 14.59 -4.87
C ARG A 61 10.24 15.67 -4.44
N VAL A 62 9.18 15.28 -3.73
CA VAL A 62 8.37 16.23 -2.97
C VAL A 62 9.35 16.93 -2.02
N PRO A 63 9.57 18.26 -2.13
CA PRO A 63 10.45 18.96 -1.21
C PRO A 63 9.90 18.76 0.21
N PRO A 64 10.77 18.64 1.23
CA PRO A 64 10.30 18.60 2.61
C PRO A 64 9.45 19.85 2.83
N GLN A 65 8.18 19.67 3.17
CA GLN A 65 7.29 20.78 3.46
C GLN A 65 7.90 21.50 4.66
N ALA A 66 8.42 22.70 4.44
CA ALA A 66 8.85 23.58 5.51
C ALA A 66 7.58 23.91 6.31
N GLY A 67 7.39 23.21 7.43
CA GLY A 67 6.35 23.54 8.40
C GLY A 67 6.48 25.02 8.79
N PRO A 68 5.38 25.70 9.16
CA PRO A 68 5.43 27.12 9.45
C PRO A 68 6.47 27.35 10.54
N ALA A 69 7.53 28.07 10.20
CA ALA A 69 8.56 28.48 11.14
C ALA A 69 7.86 29.14 12.32
N GLY A 70 7.96 28.49 13.49
CA GLY A 70 7.44 29.03 14.74
C GLY A 70 8.01 30.42 14.93
N ARG A 71 7.13 31.43 14.88
CA ARG A 71 7.50 32.81 15.16
C ARG A 71 7.73 32.89 16.67
N CYS A 72 8.98 32.99 17.12
CA CYS A 72 9.27 33.32 18.52
C CYS A 72 8.81 34.78 18.78
N PRO A 73 7.92 35.05 19.75
CA PRO A 73 7.73 36.41 20.23
C PRO A 73 8.90 36.77 21.16
N GLY A 74 9.51 37.93 20.92
CA GLY A 74 10.41 38.60 21.85
C GLY A 74 9.65 39.51 22.80
#